data_AF-A0A1S6IMP0-F1
#
_entry.id   AF-A0A1S6IMP0-F1
#
_cell.length_a   1.000
_cell.length_b   1.000
_cell.length_c   1.000
_cell.angle_alpha   90.00
_cell.angle_beta   90.00
_cell.angle_gamma   90.00
#
_symmetry.space_group_name_H-M   'P 1'
#
loop_
_entity.id
_entity.type
_entity.pdbx_description
1 polymer ?
#
loop_
_entity_poly.entity_id
_entity_poly.type
_entity_poly.pdbx_seq_one_letter_code
_entity_poly.pdbx_strand_id
1 'polypeptide(L)'
;MQISPSIEEAAASLGSGQVNTFFRITVPMMMTGIISGAILSWITMLSELSTSILLYNVRTRTMTVAIYTEVIRGNYGIAAALSTILTLFTVVSLLIFMKVTNSDEITM
;
A
#
# COMPACT_ATOMS: atom_id res chain seq x y z
N MET A 1 -12.84 12.83 2.41
CA MET A 1 -13.89 12.36 3.35
C MET A 1 -13.64 13.01 4.70
N GLN A 2 -14.52 13.90 5.14
CA GLN A 2 -14.53 14.35 6.53
C GLN A 2 -15.63 13.59 7.25
N ILE A 3 -15.27 12.86 8.31
CA ILE A 3 -16.25 12.29 9.24
C ILE A 3 -16.79 13.44 10.07
N SER A 4 -18.11 13.62 10.08
CA SER A 4 -18.75 14.64 10.91
C SER A 4 -18.53 14.30 12.40
N PRO A 5 -18.06 15.24 13.24
CA PRO A 5 -17.88 15.04 14.67
C PRO A 5 -19.14 14.53 15.38
N SER A 6 -20.32 14.87 14.83
CA SER A 6 -21.62 14.44 15.34
C SER A 6 -21.78 12.91 15.43
N ILE A 7 -21.09 12.14 14.58
CA ILE A 7 -21.14 10.67 14.61
C ILE A 7 -20.40 10.12 15.84
N GLU A 8 -19.28 10.73 16.21
CA GLU A 8 -18.51 10.31 17.39
C GLU A 8 -19.18 10.77 18.70
N GLU A 9 -19.76 11.98 18.71
CA GLU A 9 -20.55 12.50 19.83
C GLU A 9 -21.80 11.66 20.11
N ALA A 10 -22.46 11.15 19.07
CA ALA A 10 -23.58 10.22 19.22
C ALA A 10 -23.14 8.88 19.85
N ALA A 11 -21.99 8.35 19.43
CA ALA A 11 -21.43 7.13 20.01
C ALA A 11 -21.08 7.31 21.50
N ALA A 12 -20.48 8.45 21.85
CA ALA A 12 -20.20 8.80 23.25
C ALA A 12 -21.48 8.93 24.08
N SER A 13 -22.53 9.54 23.52
CA SER A 13 -23.85 9.69 24.17
C SER A 13 -24.53 8.34 24.44
N LEU A 14 -24.25 7.32 23.63
CA LEU A 14 -24.70 5.93 23.83
C LEU A 14 -23.82 5.12 24.79
N GLY A 15 -22.84 5.75 25.43
CA GLY A 15 -21.93 5.11 26.39
C GLY A 15 -20.76 4.35 25.76
N SER A 16 -20.49 4.54 24.46
CA SER A 16 -19.31 3.93 23.81
C SER A 16 -18.02 4.66 24.21
N GLY A 17 -17.03 3.92 24.69
CA GLY A 17 -15.69 4.45 24.97
C GLY A 17 -14.94 4.82 23.68
N GLN A 18 -14.00 5.77 23.77
CA GLN A 18 -13.25 6.33 22.63
C GLN A 18 -12.56 5.27 21.76
N VAL A 19 -11.92 4.26 22.37
CA VAL A 19 -11.26 3.17 21.64
C VAL A 19 -12.28 2.32 20.88
N ASN A 20 -13.43 2.03 21.48
CA ASN A 20 -14.50 1.26 20.83
C ASN A 20 -15.10 2.04 19.65
N THR A 21 -15.34 3.35 19.84
CA THR A 21 -15.82 4.26 18.78
C THR A 21 -14.83 4.32 17.61
N PHE A 22 -13.52 4.46 17.89
CA PHE A 22 -12.49 4.51 16.85
C PHE A 22 -12.50 3.26 15.96
N PHE A 23 -12.43 2.05 16.56
CA PHE A 23 -12.33 0.82 15.78
C PHE A 23 -13.65 0.39 15.14
N ARG A 24 -14.81 0.70 15.74
CA ARG A 24 -16.12 0.26 15.22
C ARG A 24 -16.78 1.27 14.29
N ILE A 25 -16.43 2.55 14.38
CA ILE A 25 -17.11 3.61 13.65
C ILE A 25 -16.11 4.35 12.77
N THR A 26 -15.11 5.00 13.36
CA THR A 26 -14.17 5.86 12.62
C THR A 26 -13.36 5.07 11.58
N VAL A 27 -12.76 3.93 11.97
CA VAL A 27 -11.95 3.09 11.06
C VAL A 27 -12.76 2.57 9.87
N PRO A 28 -13.91 1.88 10.06
CA PRO A 28 -14.79 1.46 8.96
C PRO A 28 -15.17 2.60 8.01
N MET A 29 -15.53 3.77 8.54
CA MET A 29 -15.92 4.92 7.72
C MET A 29 -14.76 5.52 6.91
N MET A 30 -13.52 5.38 7.37
CA MET A 30 -12.33 5.84 6.64
C MET A 30 -11.71 4.76 5.75
N MET A 31 -12.28 3.55 5.67
CA MET A 31 -11.61 2.41 5.02
C MET A 31 -11.23 2.68 3.57
N THR A 32 -12.09 3.33 2.81
CA THR A 32 -11.81 3.75 1.42
C THR A 32 -10.60 4.68 1.33
N GLY A 33 -10.47 5.62 2.27
CA GLY A 33 -9.30 6.49 2.40
C GLY A 33 -8.04 5.74 2.82
N ILE A 34 -8.16 4.81 3.78
CA ILE A 34 -7.05 3.97 4.26
C ILE A 34 -6.52 3.09 3.12
N ILE A 35 -7.41 2.46 2.36
CA ILE A 35 -7.05 1.61 1.23
C ILE A 35 -6.36 2.45 0.14
N SER A 36 -6.87 3.64 -0.17
CA SER A 36 -6.24 4.56 -1.12
C SER A 36 -4.81 4.93 -0.69
N GLY A 37 -4.63 5.25 0.60
CA GLY A 37 -3.31 5.52 1.17
C GLY A 37 -2.38 4.30 1.10
N ALA A 38 -2.89 3.11 1.43
CA ALA A 38 -2.14 1.86 1.39
C ALA A 38 -1.67 1.52 -0.04
N ILE A 39 -2.51 1.74 -1.06
CA ILE A 39 -2.14 1.57 -2.47
C ILE A 39 -0.98 2.50 -2.84
N LEU A 40 -1.08 3.78 -2.46
CA LEU A 40 -0.03 4.75 -2.75
C LEU A 40 1.29 4.35 -2.07
N SER A 41 1.24 4.02 -0.77
CA SER A 41 2.41 3.55 -0.02
C SER A 41 3.02 2.28 -0.63
N TRP A 42 2.19 1.33 -1.07
CA TRP A 42 2.62 0.09 -1.69
C TRP A 42 3.44 0.33 -2.97
N ILE A 43 2.93 1.21 -3.86
CA ILE A 43 3.64 1.58 -5.09
C ILE A 43 4.98 2.21 -4.76
N THR A 44 5.00 3.16 -3.82
CA THR A 44 6.23 3.86 -3.40
C THR A 44 7.26 2.86 -2.88
N MET A 45 6.85 1.93 -2.00
CA MET A 45 7.75 0.93 -1.41
C MET A 45 8.35 -0.02 -2.46
N LEU A 46 7.60 -0.43 -3.47
CA LEU A 46 8.11 -1.32 -4.52
C LEU A 46 9.19 -0.64 -5.39
N SER A 47 9.10 0.67 -5.57
CA SER A 47 10.10 1.47 -6.30
C SER A 47 11.27 1.95 -5.45
N GLU A 48 11.31 1.64 -4.15
CA GLU A 48 12.27 2.22 -3.22
C GLU A 48 13.67 1.60 -3.36
N LEU A 49 14.60 2.38 -3.91
CA LEU A 49 16.01 2.01 -4.03
C LEU A 49 16.91 2.68 -2.97
N SER A 50 16.61 3.91 -2.58
CA SER A 50 17.52 4.79 -1.82
C SER A 50 17.84 4.24 -0.44
N THR A 51 16.82 3.81 0.31
CA THR A 51 17.03 3.15 1.61
C THR A 51 17.55 1.73 1.43
N SER A 52 17.02 1.00 0.44
CA SER A 52 17.37 -0.40 0.19
C SER A 52 18.86 -0.59 -0.11
N ILE A 53 19.47 0.27 -0.93
CA ILE A 53 20.87 0.14 -1.32
C ILE A 53 21.83 0.38 -0.14
N LEU A 54 21.41 1.17 0.86
CA LEU A 54 22.22 1.46 2.05
C LEU A 54 22.16 0.33 3.09
N LEU A 55 21.06 -0.41 3.15
CA LEU A 55 20.79 -1.38 4.22
C LEU A 55 20.82 -2.85 3.78
N TYR A 56 20.81 -3.14 2.48
CA TYR A 56 20.76 -4.54 2.03
C TYR A 56 22.05 -5.30 2.36
N ASN A 57 21.89 -6.60 2.57
CA ASN A 57 22.99 -7.55 2.62
C ASN A 57 22.71 -8.71 1.65
N VAL A 58 23.58 -9.71 1.63
CA VAL A 58 23.47 -10.87 0.72
C VAL A 58 22.13 -11.60 0.85
N ARG A 59 21.51 -11.60 2.03
CA ARG A 59 20.22 -12.29 2.30
C ARG A 59 19.00 -11.40 2.11
N THR A 60 19.14 -10.08 2.15
CA THR A 60 18.02 -9.12 2.08
C THR A 60 18.00 -8.30 0.79
N ARG A 61 18.66 -8.80 -0.26
CA ARG A 61 18.72 -8.11 -1.56
C ARG A 61 17.32 -8.04 -2.18
N THR A 62 16.80 -6.82 -2.33
CA THR A 62 15.51 -6.57 -2.97
C THR A 62 15.61 -6.64 -4.50
N MET A 63 14.46 -6.79 -5.17
CA MET A 63 14.42 -6.85 -6.63
C MET A 63 14.90 -5.54 -7.28
N THR A 64 14.56 -4.40 -6.70
CA THR A 64 15.02 -3.07 -7.12
C THR A 64 16.54 -2.93 -7.05
N VAL A 65 17.17 -3.42 -5.97
CA VAL A 65 18.65 -3.45 -5.85
C VAL A 65 19.27 -4.40 -6.87
N ALA A 66 18.64 -5.56 -7.12
CA ALA A 66 19.11 -6.50 -8.14
C ALA A 66 19.11 -5.89 -9.54
N ILE A 67 18.01 -5.22 -9.92
CA ILE A 67 17.89 -4.50 -11.19
C ILE A 67 19.00 -3.45 -11.31
N TYR A 68 19.14 -2.60 -10.28
CA TYR A 68 20.16 -1.56 -10.26
C TYR A 68 21.58 -2.11 -10.41
N THR A 69 21.88 -3.23 -9.74
CA THR A 69 23.19 -3.89 -9.82
C THR A 69 23.49 -4.37 -11.25
N GLU A 70 22.51 -4.96 -11.93
CA GLU A 70 22.69 -5.43 -13.32
C GLU A 70 22.82 -4.28 -14.31
N VAL A 71 22.16 -3.14 -14.07
CA VAL A 71 22.35 -1.91 -14.85
C VAL A 71 23.79 -1.41 -14.75
N ILE A 72 24.35 -1.34 -13.53
CA ILE A 72 25.76 -0.90 -13.34
C ILE A 72 26.74 -1.87 -14.00
N ARG A 73 26.42 -3.17 -14.02
CA ARG A 73 27.24 -4.20 -14.68
C ARG A 73 27.18 -4.13 -16.22
N GLY A 74 26.31 -3.29 -16.79
CA GLY A 74 26.07 -3.20 -18.23
C GLY A 74 25.17 -4.32 -18.79
N ASN A 75 24.59 -5.14 -17.92
CA ASN A 75 23.73 -6.27 -18.29
C ASN A 75 22.28 -5.80 -18.50
N TYR A 76 22.06 -4.91 -19.47
CA TYR A 76 20.74 -4.30 -19.70
C TYR A 76 19.64 -5.31 -20.04
N GLY A 77 19.98 -6.42 -20.71
CA GLY A 77 19.01 -7.49 -21.01
C GLY A 77 18.45 -8.15 -19.75
N ILE A 78 19.31 -8.45 -18.76
CA ILE A 78 18.90 -9.03 -17.48
C ILE A 78 18.13 -8.00 -16.65
N ALA A 79 18.63 -6.76 -16.60
CA ALA A 79 17.97 -5.67 -15.89
C ALA A 79 16.56 -5.42 -16.44
N ALA A 80 16.38 -5.42 -17.76
CA ALA A 80 15.08 -5.27 -18.41
C ALA A 80 14.15 -6.44 -18.05
N ALA A 81 14.63 -7.69 -18.13
CA ALA A 81 13.83 -8.86 -17.77
C ALA A 81 13.34 -8.81 -16.31
N LEU A 82 14.23 -8.49 -15.36
CA LEU A 82 13.87 -8.34 -13.95
C LEU A 82 12.90 -7.17 -13.73
N SER A 83 13.09 -6.06 -14.43
CA SER A 83 12.19 -4.90 -14.36
C SER A 83 10.80 -5.24 -14.87
N THR A 84 10.69 -5.96 -15.99
CA THR A 84 9.40 -6.41 -16.53
C THR A 84 8.66 -7.33 -15.54
N ILE A 85 9.36 -8.26 -14.89
CA ILE A 85 8.77 -9.13 -13.86
C ILE A 85 8.24 -8.31 -12.69
N LEU A 86 9.06 -7.37 -12.19
CA LEU A 86 8.66 -6.51 -11.08
C LEU A 86 7.45 -5.63 -11.45
N THR A 87 7.47 -5.01 -12.63
CA THR A 87 6.34 -4.22 -13.15
C THR A 87 5.07 -5.05 -13.27
N LEU A 88 5.16 -6.26 -13.83
CA LEU A 88 3.99 -7.15 -13.95
C LEU A 88 3.41 -7.49 -12.57
N PHE A 89 4.28 -7.80 -11.60
CA PHE A 89 3.86 -8.06 -10.22
C PHE A 89 3.16 -6.83 -9.60
N THR A 90 3.72 -5.64 -9.77
CA THR A 90 3.12 -4.38 -9.30
C THR A 90 1.74 -4.17 -9.92
N VAL A 91 1.61 -4.33 -11.24
CA VAL A 91 0.33 -4.17 -11.94
C VAL A 91 -0.71 -5.19 -11.47
N VAL A 92 -0.34 -6.46 -11.36
CA VAL A 92 -1.24 -7.51 -10.87
C VAL A 92 -1.69 -7.22 -9.44
N SER A 93 -0.77 -6.82 -8.56
CA SER A 93 -1.09 -6.43 -7.19
C SER A 93 -2.06 -5.25 -7.16
N LEU A 94 -1.85 -4.22 -7.98
CA LEU A 94 -2.75 -3.06 -8.07
C LEU A 94 -4.14 -3.44 -8.58
N LEU A 95 -4.22 -4.30 -9.60
CA LEU A 95 -5.51 -4.78 -10.12
C LEU A 95 -6.27 -5.58 -9.07
N ILE A 96 -5.58 -6.39 -8.26
CA ILE A 96 -6.18 -7.10 -7.12
C ILE A 96 -6.72 -6.09 -6.09
N PHE A 97 -5.91 -5.08 -5.71
CA PHE A 97 -6.35 -4.04 -4.78
C PHE A 97 -7.59 -3.30 -5.29
N MET A 98 -7.58 -2.88 -6.56
CA MET A 98 -8.73 -2.21 -7.17
C MET A 98 -9.98 -3.08 -7.21
N LYS A 99 -9.85 -4.37 -7.51
CA LYS A 99 -10.98 -5.29 -7.56
C LYS A 99 -11.60 -5.53 -6.18
N VAL A 100 -10.77 -5.66 -5.15
CA VAL A 100 -11.24 -5.77 -3.76
C VAL A 100 -11.95 -4.49 -3.34
N THR A 101 -11.37 -3.33 -3.64
CA THR A 101 -11.93 -2.01 -3.26
C THR A 101 -13.25 -1.70 -3.98
N ASN A 102 -13.35 -2.00 -5.29
CA ASN A 102 -14.59 -1.78 -6.06
C ASN A 102 -15.77 -2.66 -5.59
N SER A 103 -15.48 -3.80 -4.96
CA SER A 103 -16.54 -4.69 -4.47
C SER A 103 -17.26 -4.09 -3.23
N ASP A 104 -16.60 -3.19 -2.50
CA ASP A 104 -17.16 -2.55 -1.31
C ASP A 104 -18.01 -1.30 -1.65
N GLU A 105 -17.76 -0.62 -2.77
CA GLU A 105 -18.56 0.55 -3.21
C GLU A 105 -19.94 0.19 -3.77
N ILE A 106 -20.16 -1.06 -4.22
CA ILE A 106 -21.44 -1.48 -4.84
C ILE A 106 -22.43 -2.05 -3.80
N THR A 107 -21.99 -2.29 -2.56
CA THR A 107 -22.77 -3.04 -1.56
C THR A 107 -23.17 -2.24 -0.31
N MET A 108 -22.97 -0.92 -0.29
CA MET A 108 -23.45 -0.03 0.78
C MET A 108 -24.50 0.97 0.29
#